data_AF-A0A496CV58-F1
#
_entry.id   AF-A0A496CV58-F1
#
_cell.length_a   1.000
_cell.length_b   1.000
_cell.length_c   1.000
_cell.angle_alpha   90.00
_cell.angle_beta   90.00
_cell.angle_gamma   90.00
#
_symmetry.space_group_name_H-M   'P 1'
#
loop_
_entity.id
_entity.type
_entity.pdbx_description
1 polymer ?
#
loop_
_entity_poly.entity_id
_entity_poly.type
_entity_poly.pdbx_seq_one_letter_code
_entity_poly.pdbx_strand_id
1 'polypeptide(L)'
;MIGIRKSNIVPKSLKGCAQYNQEDVKRQLLEDQHEKCYLCERRLVTDYQIEHFKSQENYPHLKVEWTNLLLACNYCNNKKSSKYDNLLNPLDNHIEEFIEHKNDFPHKKVVFLSSRNDKETIKTIELLSLIFNGSGVSRRILEERFYEYYLSRLNSFKKLVNAFLSNPTSEYRNAIIERLQINREFLGFKYRIIKNHPLLNKEFGEYIKWNNTNKQNNNL
;
A
#
# COMPACT_ATOMS: atom_id res chain seq x y z
N MET A 1 0.88 -1.46 3.53
CA MET A 1 -0.52 -1.77 3.18
C MET A 1 -1.33 -0.54 3.48
N ILE A 2 -2.21 -0.14 2.58
CA ILE A 2 -3.04 1.06 2.70
C ILE A 2 -4.51 0.70 2.56
N GLY A 3 -5.39 1.54 3.09
CA GLY A 3 -6.80 1.47 2.74
C GLY A 3 -6.99 1.62 1.22
N ILE A 4 -7.93 0.86 0.67
CA ILE A 4 -8.28 0.84 -0.75
C ILE A 4 -9.74 1.23 -0.91
N ARG A 5 -10.02 2.04 -1.92
CA ARG A 5 -11.38 2.27 -2.39
C ARG A 5 -11.57 1.52 -3.70
N LYS A 6 -12.70 0.85 -3.83
CA LYS A 6 -13.12 0.23 -5.07
C LYS A 6 -14.29 0.97 -5.69
N SER A 7 -14.38 0.91 -7.01
CA SER A 7 -15.55 1.36 -7.73
C SER A 7 -16.76 0.50 -7.36
N ASN A 8 -17.92 1.14 -7.24
CA ASN A 8 -19.21 0.46 -7.07
C ASN A 8 -19.63 -0.26 -8.37
N ILE A 9 -18.97 0.03 -9.49
CA ILE A 9 -19.19 -0.65 -10.76
C ILE A 9 -18.48 -2.00 -10.72
N VAL A 10 -19.26 -3.07 -10.57
CA VAL A 10 -18.76 -4.44 -10.66
C VAL A 10 -18.52 -4.79 -12.13
N PRO A 11 -17.31 -5.24 -12.52
CA PRO A 11 -17.01 -5.67 -13.88
C PRO A 11 -18.00 -6.72 -14.42
N LYS A 12 -18.36 -6.62 -15.69
CA LYS A 12 -19.43 -7.44 -16.30
C LYS A 12 -19.03 -8.92 -16.36
N SER A 13 -17.76 -9.20 -16.59
CA SER A 13 -17.21 -10.56 -16.64
C SER A 13 -17.40 -11.36 -15.36
N LEU A 14 -17.45 -10.71 -14.19
CA LEU A 14 -17.70 -11.36 -12.90
C LEU A 14 -19.14 -11.86 -12.78
N LYS A 15 -20.11 -11.10 -13.31
CA LYS A 15 -21.54 -11.45 -13.28
C LYS A 15 -21.94 -12.43 -14.38
N GLY A 16 -21.29 -12.35 -15.55
CA GLY A 16 -21.66 -13.14 -16.72
C GLY A 16 -20.97 -14.51 -16.76
N CYS A 17 -19.64 -14.52 -16.80
CA CYS A 17 -18.86 -15.74 -17.06
C CYS A 17 -18.16 -16.30 -15.81
N ALA A 18 -18.31 -15.64 -14.65
CA ALA A 18 -17.60 -15.98 -13.41
C ALA A 18 -16.08 -16.10 -13.59
N GLN A 19 -15.48 -15.20 -14.40
CA GLN A 19 -14.04 -15.17 -14.65
C GLN A 19 -13.41 -13.91 -14.07
N TYR A 20 -12.54 -14.07 -13.08
CA TYR A 20 -11.90 -12.95 -12.39
C TYR A 20 -10.77 -12.29 -13.17
N ASN A 21 -10.20 -12.95 -14.18
CA ASN A 21 -8.98 -12.54 -14.88
C ASN A 21 -9.21 -11.84 -16.23
N GLN A 22 -10.42 -11.32 -16.44
CA GLN A 22 -10.80 -10.62 -17.67
C GLN A 22 -10.28 -9.16 -17.70
N GLU A 23 -10.18 -8.59 -18.90
CA GLU A 23 -9.60 -7.26 -19.11
C GLU A 23 -10.37 -6.12 -18.43
N ASP A 24 -11.68 -6.24 -18.31
CA ASP A 24 -12.51 -5.26 -17.59
C ASP A 24 -12.22 -5.29 -16.07
N VAL A 25 -11.99 -6.46 -15.49
CA VAL A 25 -11.56 -6.60 -14.08
C VAL A 25 -10.19 -5.97 -13.86
N LYS A 26 -9.21 -6.30 -14.71
CA LYS A 26 -7.85 -5.75 -14.62
C LYS A 26 -7.87 -4.24 -14.70
N ARG A 27 -8.58 -3.69 -15.69
CA ARG A 27 -8.69 -2.23 -15.90
C ARG A 27 -9.27 -1.54 -14.68
N GLN A 28 -10.36 -2.07 -14.11
CA GLN A 28 -10.99 -1.47 -12.95
C GLN A 28 -10.09 -1.53 -11.71
N LEU A 29 -9.39 -2.65 -11.47
CA LEU A 29 -8.45 -2.77 -10.36
C LEU A 29 -7.25 -1.81 -10.48
N LEU A 30 -6.73 -1.62 -11.70
CA LEU A 30 -5.66 -0.66 -11.97
C LEU A 30 -6.12 0.78 -11.69
N GLU A 31 -7.33 1.13 -12.09
CA GLU A 31 -7.92 2.45 -11.81
C GLU A 31 -8.16 2.66 -10.30
N ASP A 32 -8.88 1.73 -9.66
CA ASP A 32 -9.27 1.79 -8.24
C ASP A 32 -8.07 1.89 -7.29
N GLN A 33 -6.93 1.28 -7.67
CA GLN A 33 -5.73 1.23 -6.83
C GLN A 33 -4.60 2.12 -7.33
N HIS A 34 -4.87 2.99 -8.31
CA HIS A 34 -3.89 3.87 -8.93
C HIS A 34 -2.62 3.13 -9.39
N GLU A 35 -2.81 1.93 -9.94
CA GLU A 35 -1.75 1.03 -10.39
C GLU A 35 -0.76 0.61 -9.30
N LYS A 36 -1.15 0.65 -8.02
CA LYS A 36 -0.29 0.28 -6.90
C LYS A 36 -0.70 -1.03 -6.26
N CYS A 37 0.30 -1.80 -5.84
CA CYS A 37 0.09 -2.94 -4.96
C CYS A 37 -0.48 -2.47 -3.62
N TYR A 38 -1.61 -3.01 -3.18
CA TYR A 38 -2.21 -2.59 -1.90
C TYR A 38 -1.35 -2.95 -0.69
N LEU A 39 -0.47 -3.96 -0.80
CA LEU A 39 0.39 -4.43 0.30
C LEU A 39 1.65 -3.57 0.45
N CYS A 40 2.41 -3.37 -0.63
CA CYS A 40 3.69 -2.68 -0.59
C CYS A 40 3.70 -1.26 -1.17
N GLU A 41 2.61 -0.82 -1.80
CA GLU A 41 2.45 0.48 -2.44
C GLU A 41 3.40 0.79 -3.60
N ARG A 42 4.17 -0.19 -4.09
CA ARG A 42 4.91 -0.04 -5.34
C ARG A 42 3.94 0.08 -6.51
N ARG A 43 4.25 0.96 -7.45
CA ARG A 43 3.55 1.08 -8.73
C ARG A 43 3.92 -0.10 -9.61
N LEU A 44 2.92 -0.66 -10.24
CA LEU A 44 3.01 -1.88 -11.02
C LEU A 44 2.98 -1.54 -12.50
N VAL A 45 3.71 -2.34 -13.28
CA VAL A 45 3.78 -2.16 -14.73
C VAL A 45 3.37 -3.47 -15.40
N THR A 46 4.23 -4.49 -15.35
CA THR A 46 3.96 -5.80 -15.98
C THR A 46 3.80 -6.93 -14.96
N ASP A 47 4.18 -6.70 -13.71
CA ASP A 47 4.25 -7.74 -12.68
C ASP A 47 3.06 -7.74 -11.71
N TYR A 48 1.97 -7.06 -12.10
CA TYR A 48 0.72 -7.07 -11.35
C TYR A 48 -0.04 -8.38 -11.51
N GLN A 49 -0.81 -8.71 -10.49
CA GLN A 49 -1.70 -9.85 -10.43
C GLN A 49 -3.03 -9.43 -9.80
N ILE A 50 -4.08 -10.15 -10.17
CA ILE A 50 -5.34 -10.12 -9.43
C ILE A 50 -5.18 -11.08 -8.25
N GLU A 51 -5.18 -10.51 -7.07
CA GLU A 51 -5.00 -11.19 -5.80
C GLU A 51 -6.36 -11.38 -5.11
N HIS A 52 -6.51 -12.49 -4.40
CA HIS A 52 -7.71 -12.83 -3.65
C HIS A 52 -7.47 -12.61 -2.16
N PHE A 53 -8.08 -11.57 -1.59
CA PHE A 53 -7.89 -11.17 -0.20
C PHE A 53 -8.11 -12.36 0.76
N LYS A 54 -9.20 -13.10 0.57
CA LYS A 54 -9.42 -14.47 1.03
C LYS A 54 -9.03 -15.42 -0.11
N SER A 55 -8.00 -16.24 0.13
CA SER A 55 -7.35 -17.06 -0.88
C SER A 55 -8.31 -18.05 -1.55
N GLN A 56 -8.03 -18.38 -2.81
CA GLN A 56 -8.81 -19.38 -3.54
C GLN A 56 -8.73 -20.78 -2.93
N GLU A 57 -7.60 -21.11 -2.28
CA GLU A 57 -7.38 -22.42 -1.65
C GLU A 57 -8.33 -22.64 -0.47
N ASN A 58 -8.44 -21.65 0.43
CA ASN A 58 -9.28 -21.77 1.62
C ASN A 58 -10.72 -21.26 1.40
N TYR A 59 -10.94 -20.38 0.42
CA TYR A 59 -12.23 -19.73 0.15
C TYR A 59 -12.60 -19.75 -1.34
N PRO A 60 -12.75 -20.94 -1.96
CA PRO A 60 -13.04 -21.06 -3.40
C PRO A 60 -14.36 -20.40 -3.82
N HIS A 61 -15.33 -20.29 -2.91
CA HIS A 61 -16.61 -19.62 -3.14
C HIS A 61 -16.48 -18.09 -3.29
N LEU A 62 -15.37 -17.49 -2.84
CA LEU A 62 -15.11 -16.05 -2.98
C LEU A 62 -14.28 -15.70 -4.23
N LYS A 63 -14.07 -16.65 -5.14
CA LYS A 63 -13.16 -16.52 -6.28
C LYS A 63 -13.51 -15.37 -7.23
N VAL A 64 -14.79 -15.02 -7.36
CA VAL A 64 -15.27 -13.96 -8.27
C VAL A 64 -15.89 -12.78 -7.54
N GLU A 65 -15.85 -12.80 -6.21
CA GLU A 65 -16.41 -11.74 -5.38
C GLU A 65 -15.60 -10.46 -5.56
N TRP A 66 -16.23 -9.40 -6.06
CA TRP A 66 -15.52 -8.17 -6.39
C TRP A 66 -14.80 -7.59 -5.18
N THR A 67 -15.40 -7.62 -4.01
CA THR A 67 -14.79 -7.16 -2.75
C THR A 67 -13.61 -8.03 -2.29
N ASN A 68 -13.44 -9.22 -2.87
CA ASN A 68 -12.33 -10.13 -2.58
C ASN A 68 -11.16 -9.99 -3.57
N LEU A 69 -11.34 -9.28 -4.70
CA LEU A 69 -10.30 -9.10 -5.72
C LEU A 69 -9.52 -7.81 -5.50
N LEU A 70 -8.19 -7.88 -5.46
CA LEU A 70 -7.30 -6.72 -5.28
C LEU A 70 -6.14 -6.76 -6.28
N LEU A 71 -5.53 -5.62 -6.56
CA LEU A 71 -4.31 -5.49 -7.34
C LEU A 71 -3.09 -5.64 -6.42
N ALA A 72 -2.25 -6.64 -6.68
CA ALA A 72 -0.99 -6.83 -5.98
C ALA A 72 0.15 -7.12 -6.95
N CYS A 73 1.41 -6.92 -6.54
CA CYS A 73 2.54 -7.45 -7.30
C CYS A 73 2.73 -8.94 -7.01
N ASN A 74 3.34 -9.65 -7.96
CA ASN A 74 3.68 -11.06 -7.82
C ASN A 74 4.46 -11.38 -6.53
N TYR A 75 5.41 -10.50 -6.14
CA TYR A 75 6.20 -10.68 -4.92
C TYR A 75 5.33 -10.69 -3.65
N CYS A 76 4.41 -9.72 -3.51
CA CYS A 76 3.57 -9.63 -2.32
C CYS A 76 2.50 -10.71 -2.30
N ASN A 77 1.90 -11.02 -3.46
CA ASN A 77 0.91 -12.09 -3.58
C ASN A 77 1.50 -13.45 -3.16
N ASN A 78 2.69 -13.80 -3.67
CA ASN A 78 3.36 -15.05 -3.29
C ASN A 78 3.72 -15.13 -1.80
N LYS A 79 4.08 -14.00 -1.17
CA LYS A 79 4.35 -13.95 0.28
C LYS A 79 3.09 -14.08 1.12
N LYS A 80 1.97 -13.49 0.66
CA LYS A 80 0.67 -13.63 1.31
C LYS A 80 0.16 -15.07 1.17
N SER A 81 0.05 -15.58 -0.05
CA SER A 81 -0.48 -16.93 -0.35
C SER A 81 -1.80 -17.21 0.38
N SER A 82 -2.13 -18.48 0.60
CA SER A 82 -3.21 -18.94 1.48
C SER A 82 -2.87 -18.86 2.98
N LYS A 83 -1.62 -18.54 3.34
CA LYS A 83 -1.16 -18.44 4.74
C LYS A 83 -1.73 -17.25 5.51
N TYR A 84 -2.19 -16.22 4.81
CA TYR A 84 -2.60 -14.94 5.38
C TYR A 84 -4.00 -14.54 4.90
N ASP A 85 -5.02 -15.30 5.28
CA ASP A 85 -6.43 -14.97 4.98
C ASP A 85 -7.09 -14.12 6.07
N ASN A 86 -6.51 -14.03 7.26
CA ASN A 86 -7.05 -13.26 8.39
C ASN A 86 -6.27 -11.98 8.57
N LEU A 87 -6.35 -11.09 7.58
CA LEU A 87 -5.73 -9.76 7.60
C LEU A 87 -6.78 -8.69 7.90
N LEU A 88 -6.35 -7.49 8.28
CA LEU A 88 -7.20 -6.31 8.21
C LEU A 88 -7.65 -6.09 6.75
N ASN A 89 -8.96 -6.04 6.51
CA ASN A 89 -9.50 -5.80 5.18
C ASN A 89 -9.20 -4.34 4.77
N PRO A 90 -8.44 -4.08 3.68
CA PRO A 90 -8.11 -2.73 3.25
C PRO A 90 -9.32 -1.95 2.73
N LEU A 91 -10.45 -2.62 2.42
CA LEU A 91 -11.69 -1.95 2.00
C LEU A 91 -12.48 -1.38 3.18
N ASP A 92 -12.34 -2.00 4.35
CA ASP A 92 -13.13 -1.67 5.55
C ASP A 92 -12.33 -0.86 6.58
N ASN A 93 -11.00 -0.85 6.48
CA ASN A 93 -10.12 -0.27 7.48
C ASN A 93 -9.21 0.81 6.88
N HIS A 94 -9.09 1.93 7.59
CA HIS A 94 -8.03 2.93 7.41
C HIS A 94 -6.73 2.41 8.02
N ILE A 95 -6.08 1.44 7.35
CA ILE A 95 -4.94 0.69 7.92
C ILE A 95 -3.81 1.61 8.35
N GLU A 96 -3.60 2.71 7.64
CA GLU A 96 -2.65 3.77 7.94
C GLU A 96 -2.86 4.49 9.29
N GLU A 97 -4.05 4.41 9.87
CA GLU A 97 -4.36 4.98 11.20
C GLU A 97 -4.00 4.01 12.33
N PHE A 98 -4.01 2.70 12.04
CA PHE A 98 -3.82 1.66 13.05
C PHE A 98 -2.41 1.07 13.03
N ILE A 99 -1.77 0.98 11.86
CA ILE A 99 -0.44 0.40 11.71
C ILE A 99 0.55 1.52 11.39
N GLU A 100 1.36 1.83 12.40
CA GLU A 100 2.51 2.70 12.26
C GLU A 100 3.72 1.94 11.74
N HIS A 101 4.65 2.65 11.10
CA HIS A 101 5.90 2.06 10.66
C HIS A 101 7.08 3.02 10.85
N LYS A 102 8.25 2.44 11.10
CA LYS A 102 9.53 3.15 11.24
C LYS A 102 10.65 2.39 10.54
N ASN A 103 11.63 3.13 10.03
CA ASN A 103 12.85 2.54 9.49
C ASN A 103 13.91 2.46 10.60
N ASP A 104 14.33 1.25 10.91
CA ASP A 104 15.51 0.95 11.71
C ASP A 104 16.72 0.87 10.79
N PHE A 105 17.35 2.02 10.56
CA PHE A 105 18.50 2.13 9.67
C PHE A 105 19.71 1.30 10.11
N PRO A 106 20.12 1.30 11.40
CA PRO A 106 21.23 0.47 11.88
C PRO A 106 21.05 -1.00 11.56
N HIS A 107 19.84 -1.55 11.73
CA HIS A 107 19.56 -2.96 11.48
C HIS A 107 19.00 -3.22 10.07
N LYS A 108 18.91 -2.20 9.22
CA LYS A 108 18.30 -2.25 7.88
C LYS A 108 16.91 -2.92 7.87
N LYS A 109 16.02 -2.55 8.81
CA LYS A 109 14.68 -3.13 8.95
C LYS A 109 13.58 -2.07 8.89
N VAL A 110 12.39 -2.47 8.47
CA VAL A 110 11.15 -1.72 8.67
C VAL A 110 10.38 -2.35 9.82
N VAL A 111 10.11 -1.58 10.86
CA VAL A 111 9.33 -2.04 12.01
C VAL A 111 7.90 -1.54 11.86
N PHE A 112 6.93 -2.44 12.00
CA PHE A 112 5.49 -2.14 11.99
C PHE A 112 4.91 -2.33 13.38
N LEU A 113 4.14 -1.37 13.87
CA LEU A 113 3.59 -1.34 15.23
C LEU A 113 2.12 -0.94 15.19
N SER A 114 1.33 -1.43 16.13
CA SER A 114 -0.05 -1.01 16.34
C SER A 114 -0.37 -1.01 17.83
N SER A 115 -1.29 -0.14 18.25
CA SER A 115 -1.92 -0.22 19.56
C SER A 115 -3.02 -1.30 19.62
N ARG A 116 -3.51 -1.76 18.46
CA ARG A 116 -4.48 -2.86 18.36
C ARG A 116 -3.78 -4.21 18.48
N ASN A 117 -4.43 -5.14 19.16
CA ASN A 117 -3.93 -6.50 19.43
C ASN A 117 -4.86 -7.61 18.91
N ASP A 118 -5.83 -7.26 18.06
CA ASP A 118 -6.68 -8.26 17.39
C ASP A 118 -5.87 -9.12 16.41
N LYS A 119 -6.40 -10.31 16.12
CA LYS A 119 -5.71 -11.34 15.34
C LYS A 119 -5.37 -10.83 13.94
N GLU A 120 -6.29 -10.11 13.31
CA GLU A 120 -6.16 -9.53 11.98
C GLU A 120 -5.02 -8.51 11.94
N THR A 121 -4.94 -7.62 12.93
CA THR A 121 -3.86 -6.64 13.06
C THR A 121 -2.50 -7.31 13.20
N ILE A 122 -2.38 -8.30 14.10
CA ILE A 122 -1.13 -9.04 14.32
C ILE A 122 -0.69 -9.72 13.01
N LYS A 123 -1.61 -10.41 12.33
CA LYS A 123 -1.31 -11.09 11.05
C LYS A 123 -0.94 -10.12 9.93
N THR A 124 -1.56 -8.95 9.87
CA THR A 124 -1.16 -7.89 8.94
C THR A 124 0.24 -7.38 9.22
N ILE A 125 0.61 -7.15 10.50
CA ILE A 125 1.97 -6.73 10.89
C ILE A 125 3.00 -7.81 10.54
N GLU A 126 2.68 -9.10 10.79
CA GLU A 126 3.53 -10.23 10.42
C GLU A 126 3.80 -10.26 8.91
N LEU A 127 2.75 -10.15 8.09
CA LEU A 127 2.87 -10.13 6.62
C LEU A 127 3.68 -8.94 6.12
N LEU A 128 3.40 -7.73 6.63
CA LEU A 128 4.14 -6.52 6.26
C LEU A 128 5.61 -6.65 6.63
N SER A 129 5.91 -7.17 7.82
CA SER A 129 7.28 -7.43 8.25
C SER A 129 7.96 -8.44 7.31
N LEU A 130 7.27 -9.52 6.93
CA LEU A 130 7.77 -10.52 5.97
C LEU A 130 8.04 -9.92 4.57
N ILE A 131 7.20 -8.98 4.11
CA ILE A 131 7.34 -8.31 2.81
C ILE A 131 8.57 -7.40 2.79
N PHE A 132 8.76 -6.58 3.81
CA PHE A 132 9.83 -5.57 3.85
C PHE A 132 11.16 -6.08 4.43
N ASN A 133 11.14 -7.09 5.29
CA ASN A 133 12.32 -7.59 5.99
C ASN A 133 12.76 -9.00 5.56
N GLY A 134 11.93 -9.72 4.81
CA GLY A 134 12.18 -11.12 4.48
C GLY A 134 11.84 -12.09 5.61
N SER A 135 12.03 -13.39 5.36
CA SER A 135 11.66 -14.45 6.32
C SER A 135 12.78 -14.92 7.25
N GLY A 136 14.02 -14.57 6.96
CA GLY A 136 15.21 -15.05 7.68
C GLY A 136 15.90 -13.97 8.50
N VAL A 137 16.99 -14.35 9.15
CA VAL A 137 17.93 -13.42 9.80
C VAL A 137 18.51 -12.44 8.76
N SER A 138 18.72 -12.92 7.54
CA SER A 138 19.14 -12.15 6.37
C SER A 138 18.11 -12.29 5.24
N ARG A 139 17.99 -11.25 4.43
CA ARG A 139 17.15 -11.25 3.22
C ARG A 139 17.76 -12.14 2.14
N ARG A 140 16.89 -12.87 1.44
CA ARG A 140 17.25 -13.50 0.16
C ARG A 140 17.37 -12.44 -0.93
N ILE A 141 18.01 -12.77 -2.05
CA ILE A 141 18.29 -11.83 -3.16
C ILE A 141 17.05 -11.03 -3.58
N LEU A 142 15.91 -11.70 -3.80
CA LEU A 142 14.67 -11.01 -4.22
C LEU A 142 14.17 -10.02 -3.16
N GLU A 143 14.27 -10.39 -1.88
CA GLU A 143 13.82 -9.57 -0.75
C GLU A 143 14.76 -8.38 -0.56
N GLU A 144 16.08 -8.57 -0.71
CA GLU A 144 17.07 -7.49 -0.64
C GLU A 144 16.88 -6.50 -1.78
N ARG A 145 16.67 -6.96 -3.02
CA ARG A 145 16.37 -6.07 -4.15
C ARG A 145 15.10 -5.26 -3.93
N PHE A 146 14.06 -5.86 -3.36
CA PHE A 146 12.84 -5.13 -2.99
C PHE A 146 13.14 -4.06 -1.93
N TYR A 147 13.89 -4.41 -0.88
CA TYR A 147 14.24 -3.49 0.19
C TYR A 147 15.11 -2.33 -0.31
N GLU A 148 16.14 -2.60 -1.10
CA GLU A 148 16.99 -1.59 -1.73
C GLU A 148 16.19 -0.63 -2.63
N TYR A 149 15.26 -1.18 -3.42
CA TYR A 149 14.36 -0.39 -4.25
C TYR A 149 13.51 0.55 -3.40
N TYR A 150 12.83 0.01 -2.39
CA TYR A 150 12.03 0.78 -1.44
C TYR A 150 12.86 1.89 -0.77
N LEU A 151 14.03 1.52 -0.25
CA LEU A 151 14.92 2.42 0.48
C LEU A 151 15.44 3.55 -0.43
N SER A 152 15.77 3.24 -1.69
CA SER A 152 16.18 4.23 -2.70
C SER A 152 15.10 5.28 -2.93
N ARG A 153 13.83 4.87 -3.09
CA ARG A 153 12.70 5.81 -3.28
C ARG A 153 12.49 6.66 -2.04
N LEU A 154 12.58 6.07 -0.85
CA LEU A 154 12.43 6.81 0.40
C LEU A 154 13.59 7.82 0.62
N ASN A 155 14.83 7.41 0.35
CA ASN A 155 15.99 8.27 0.48
C ASN A 155 15.95 9.43 -0.52
N SER A 156 15.49 9.21 -1.76
CA SER A 156 15.27 10.29 -2.73
C SER A 156 14.27 11.33 -2.19
N PHE A 157 13.17 10.89 -1.59
CA PHE A 157 12.20 11.80 -0.98
C PHE A 157 12.78 12.54 0.24
N LYS A 158 13.51 11.85 1.11
CA LYS A 158 14.18 12.47 2.28
C LYS A 158 15.19 13.52 1.87
N LYS A 159 16.00 13.27 0.82
CA LYS A 159 16.93 14.26 0.27
C LYS A 159 16.20 15.53 -0.18
N LEU A 160 15.08 15.36 -0.87
CA LEU A 160 14.24 16.48 -1.32
C LEU A 160 13.66 17.28 -0.14
N VAL A 161 13.13 16.59 0.87
CA VAL A 161 12.62 17.21 2.10
C VAL A 161 13.73 17.97 2.84
N ASN A 162 14.91 17.38 2.98
CA ASN A 162 16.03 18.04 3.65
C ASN A 162 16.49 19.29 2.88
N ALA A 163 16.54 19.23 1.54
CA ALA A 163 16.86 20.39 0.72
C ALA A 163 15.84 21.53 0.92
N PHE A 164 14.55 21.20 0.96
CA PHE A 164 13.49 22.17 1.28
C PHE A 164 13.66 22.77 2.68
N LEU A 165 13.94 21.96 3.70
CA LEU A 165 14.12 22.45 5.08
C LEU A 165 15.35 23.36 5.22
N SER A 166 16.43 23.10 4.48
CA SER A 166 17.63 23.92 4.49
C SER A 166 17.48 25.21 3.68
N ASN A 167 16.80 25.16 2.54
CA ASN A 167 16.58 26.31 1.67
C ASN A 167 15.21 26.20 0.98
N PRO A 168 14.13 26.72 1.60
CA PRO A 168 12.79 26.62 1.05
C PRO A 168 12.65 27.38 -0.27
N THR A 169 12.37 26.66 -1.36
CA THR A 169 12.06 27.24 -2.68
C THR A 169 10.73 26.72 -3.22
N SER A 170 10.12 27.46 -4.14
CA SER A 170 8.91 27.01 -4.85
C SER A 170 9.15 25.74 -5.65
N GLU A 171 10.35 25.56 -6.20
CA GLU A 171 10.75 24.35 -6.90
C GLU A 171 10.73 23.12 -5.98
N TYR A 172 11.39 23.19 -4.83
CA TYR A 172 11.38 22.08 -3.87
C TYR A 172 9.99 21.82 -3.31
N ARG A 173 9.22 22.87 -3.04
CA ARG A 173 7.82 22.76 -2.59
C ARG A 173 6.99 21.97 -3.60
N ASN A 174 7.03 22.37 -4.87
CA ASN A 174 6.26 21.72 -5.95
C ASN A 174 6.72 20.27 -6.17
N ALA A 175 8.03 20.02 -6.11
CA ALA A 175 8.57 18.66 -6.20
C ALA A 175 8.10 17.77 -5.03
N ILE A 176 8.00 18.29 -3.80
CA ILE A 176 7.44 17.53 -2.67
C ILE A 176 5.98 17.20 -2.94
N ILE A 177 5.16 18.19 -3.32
CA ILE A 177 3.75 18.00 -3.64
C ILE A 177 3.56 16.93 -4.73
N GLU A 178 4.37 16.96 -5.78
CA GLU A 178 4.37 15.95 -6.84
C GLU A 178 4.64 14.53 -6.31
N ARG A 179 5.55 14.40 -5.34
CA ARG A 179 5.88 13.11 -4.70
C ARG A 179 4.84 12.61 -3.70
N LEU A 180 3.93 13.48 -3.28
CA LEU A 180 2.80 13.21 -2.41
C LEU A 180 1.50 12.91 -3.16
N GLN A 181 1.47 13.00 -4.49
CA GLN A 181 0.29 12.64 -5.29
C GLN A 181 -0.14 11.18 -5.08
N ILE A 182 -1.45 10.91 -5.13
CA ILE A 182 -2.05 9.62 -4.78
C ILE A 182 -1.51 8.43 -5.61
N ASN A 183 -1.10 8.68 -6.86
CA ASN A 183 -0.53 7.66 -7.76
C ASN A 183 0.96 7.37 -7.50
N ARG A 184 1.59 8.04 -6.52
CA ARG A 184 2.99 7.81 -6.15
C ARG A 184 3.13 6.65 -5.18
N GLU A 185 4.34 6.10 -5.18
CA GLU A 185 4.69 4.92 -4.41
C GLU A 185 5.02 5.28 -2.96
N PHE A 186 4.84 4.30 -2.06
CA PHE A 186 5.25 4.37 -0.66
C PHE A 186 4.72 5.62 0.07
N LEU A 187 3.47 6.01 -0.21
CA LEU A 187 2.84 7.19 0.40
C LEU A 187 2.69 7.00 1.90
N GLY A 188 2.43 5.76 2.36
CA GLY A 188 2.60 5.31 3.74
C GLY A 188 3.74 6.03 4.47
N PHE A 189 4.94 5.81 3.93
CA PHE A 189 6.19 6.27 4.49
C PHE A 189 6.42 7.76 4.30
N LYS A 190 6.06 8.31 3.14
CA LYS A 190 6.23 9.74 2.84
C LYS A 190 5.31 10.60 3.71
N TYR A 191 4.04 10.23 3.82
CA TYR A 191 3.07 10.93 4.65
C TYR A 191 3.47 10.88 6.12
N ARG A 192 4.04 9.78 6.61
CA ARG A 192 4.57 9.73 7.98
C ARG A 192 5.72 10.70 8.21
N ILE A 193 6.64 10.86 7.24
CA ILE A 193 7.72 11.87 7.32
C ILE A 193 7.14 13.28 7.44
N ILE A 194 6.13 13.59 6.63
CA ILE A 194 5.44 14.90 6.67
C ILE A 194 4.73 15.11 8.01
N LYS A 195 3.90 14.15 8.44
CA LYS A 195 3.10 14.24 9.68
C LYS A 195 3.96 14.40 10.94
N ASN A 196 5.09 13.70 10.99
CA ASN A 196 5.94 13.69 12.17
C ASN A 196 6.79 14.96 12.36
N HIS A 197 6.82 15.86 11.37
CA HIS A 197 7.61 17.09 11.44
C HIS A 197 6.68 18.32 11.41
N PRO A 198 6.56 19.13 12.49
CA PRO A 198 5.57 20.20 12.59
C PRO A 198 5.56 21.18 11.41
N LEU A 199 6.74 21.64 10.95
CA LEU A 199 6.84 22.53 9.78
C LEU A 199 6.35 21.87 8.49
N LEU A 200 6.74 20.62 8.23
CA LEU A 200 6.31 19.90 7.04
C LEU A 200 4.82 19.60 7.10
N ASN A 201 4.28 19.25 8.27
CA ASN A 201 2.85 18.99 8.43
C ASN A 201 2.03 20.27 8.20
N LYS A 202 2.51 21.42 8.69
CA LYS A 202 1.88 22.72 8.41
C LYS A 202 1.89 23.06 6.91
N GLU A 203 3.02 22.81 6.24
CA GLU A 203 3.20 23.18 4.82
C GLU A 203 2.55 22.21 3.84
N PHE A 204 2.61 20.91 4.12
CA PHE A 204 2.26 19.85 3.18
C PHE A 204 1.13 18.93 3.65
N GLY A 205 0.62 19.11 4.87
CA GLY A 205 -0.41 18.24 5.46
C GLY A 205 -1.69 18.17 4.62
N GLU A 206 -2.06 19.27 3.94
CA GLU A 206 -3.22 19.32 3.03
C GLU A 206 -3.09 18.42 1.79
N TYR A 207 -1.88 18.02 1.42
CA TYR A 207 -1.62 17.12 0.28
C TYR A 207 -1.60 15.65 0.66
N ILE A 208 -1.77 15.32 1.94
CA ILE A 208 -1.92 13.93 2.40
C ILE A 208 -3.32 13.44 2.03
N LYS A 209 -3.39 12.62 0.98
CA LYS A 209 -4.65 12.06 0.49
C LYS A 209 -4.51 10.55 0.43
N TRP A 210 -5.35 9.83 1.16
CA TRP A 210 -5.41 8.38 1.10
C TRP A 210 -6.45 7.93 0.08
N ASN A 211 -6.36 6.67 -0.37
CA ASN A 211 -7.29 6.16 -1.38
C ASN A 211 -8.75 6.09 -0.86
N ASN A 212 -8.95 6.18 0.46
CA ASN A 212 -10.23 6.00 1.14
C ASN A 212 -10.91 7.31 1.63
N THR A 213 -10.28 8.48 1.48
CA THR A 213 -10.74 9.73 2.13
C THR A 213 -11.99 10.39 1.51
N ASN A 214 -12.56 9.86 0.43
CA ASN A 214 -13.77 10.44 -0.18
C ASN A 214 -15.09 9.90 0.39
N LYS A 215 -15.11 9.44 1.65
CA LYS A 215 -16.35 9.08 2.37
C LYS A 215 -17.14 10.30 2.89
N GLN A 216 -16.69 11.53 2.65
CA GLN A 216 -17.45 12.74 3.00
C GLN A 216 -18.05 13.36 1.73
N ASN A 217 -19.38 13.59 1.79
CA ASN A 217 -20.28 14.20 0.80
C ASN A 217 -21.07 13.23 -0.10
N ASN A 218 -21.81 12.29 0.48
CA ASN A 218 -23.04 11.74 -0.13
C ASN A 218 -23.96 11.11 0.94
N ASN A 219 -24.18 11.83 2.04
CA ASN A 219 -25.30 11.60 2.95
C ASN A 219 -25.78 12.98 3.45
N LEU A 220 -26.56 13.64 2.61
CA LEU A 220 -27.61 14.60 2.97
C LEU A 220 -28.84 14.20 2.16
#